data_AF-A0A0U9H5Y5-F1
#
_entry.id   AF-A0A0U9H5Y5-F1
#
_cell.length_a   1.000
_cell.length_b   1.000
_cell.length_c   1.000
_cell.angle_alpha   90.00
_cell.angle_beta   90.00
_cell.angle_gamma   90.00
#
_symmetry.space_group_name_H-M   'P 1'
#
loop_
_entity.id
_entity.type
_entity.pdbx_description
1 polymer ?
#
loop_
_entity_poly.entity_id
_entity_poly.type
_entity_poly.pdbx_seq_one_letter_code
_entity_poly.pdbx_strand_id
1 'polypeptide(L)' 'MSQTEYNKKWQSKNKERAKYLSNRSRARSFIKNQATLEDIEEIKALVVEREAKLKEETHD' A
#
# COMPACT_ATOMS: atom_id res chain seq x y z
N MET A 1 -0.41 34.16 -1.49
CA MET A 1 -0.78 32.77 -1.83
C MET A 1 -2.17 32.53 -1.27
N SER A 2 -3.15 32.24 -2.12
CA SER A 2 -4.56 32.13 -1.74
C SER A 2 -4.84 30.81 -1.01
N GLN A 3 -5.79 30.79 -0.07
CA GLN A 3 -6.21 29.57 0.66
C GLN A 3 -6.46 28.36 -0.27
N THR A 4 -6.81 28.61 -1.53
CA THR A 4 -7.06 27.61 -2.57
C THR A 4 -5.86 26.71 -2.86
N GLU A 5 -4.63 27.24 -2.86
CA GLU A 5 -3.43 26.44 -3.14
C GLU A 5 -3.05 25.54 -1.96
N TYR A 6 -3.27 26.03 -0.74
CA TYR A 6 -3.04 25.27 0.48
C TYR A 6 -4.01 24.10 0.62
N ASN A 7 -5.30 24.32 0.30
CA ASN A 7 -6.32 23.28 0.27
C ASN A 7 -6.02 22.21 -0.79
N LYS A 8 -5.55 22.60 -1.99
CA LYS A 8 -5.17 21.63 -3.03
C LYS A 8 -4.00 20.74 -2.61
N LYS A 9 -2.95 21.31 -2.00
CA LYS A 9 -1.82 20.51 -1.47
C LYS A 9 -2.25 19.58 -0.34
N TRP A 10 -3.14 20.03 0.54
CA TRP A 10 -3.68 19.20 1.62
C TRP A 10 -4.56 18.07 1.07
N GLN A 11 -5.44 18.35 0.11
CA GLN A 11 -6.28 17.34 -0.54
C GLN A 11 -5.45 16.30 -1.31
N SER A 12 -4.42 16.73 -2.04
CA SER A 12 -3.53 15.80 -2.77
C SER A 12 -2.73 14.90 -1.82
N LYS A 13 -2.14 15.45 -0.75
CA LYS A 13 -1.45 14.64 0.28
C LYS A 13 -2.39 13.66 0.99
N ASN A 14 -3.65 14.06 1.20
CA ASN A 14 -4.66 13.16 1.76
C ASN A 14 -5.13 12.09 0.76
N LYS A 15 -5.15 12.39 -0.54
CA LYS A 15 -5.56 11.45 -1.59
C LYS A 15 -4.63 10.24 -1.67
N GLU A 16 -3.31 10.46 -1.62
CA GLU A 16 -2.33 9.36 -1.64
C GLU A 16 -2.42 8.49 -0.39
N ARG A 17 -2.51 9.12 0.79
CA ARG A 17 -2.71 8.43 2.07
C ARG A 17 -4.02 7.63 2.09
N ALA A 18 -5.12 8.21 1.61
CA ALA A 18 -6.41 7.54 1.51
C ALA A 18 -6.37 6.36 0.53
N LYS A 19 -5.71 6.52 -0.63
CA LYS A 19 -5.49 5.45 -1.60
C LYS A 19 -4.69 4.30 -0.99
N TYR A 20 -3.60 4.62 -0.28
CA TYR A 20 -2.79 3.63 0.44
C TYR A 20 -3.63 2.84 1.45
N LEU A 21 -4.42 3.53 2.29
CA LEU A 21 -5.26 2.88 3.30
C LEU A 21 -6.35 2.02 2.66
N SER A 22 -6.99 2.49 1.59
CA SER A 22 -7.99 1.74 0.84
C SER A 22 -7.40 0.45 0.26
N ASN A 23 -6.24 0.54 -0.40
CA ASN A 23 -5.54 -0.61 -0.95
C ASN A 23 -5.17 -1.61 0.14
N ARG A 24 -4.64 -1.13 1.27
CA ARG A 24 -4.27 -1.98 2.42
C ARG A 24 -5.47 -2.75 2.98
N SER A 25 -6.61 -2.07 3.14
CA SER A 25 -7.83 -2.69 3.64
C SER A 25 -8.39 -3.74 2.66
N ARG A 26 -8.35 -3.45 1.35
CA ARG A 26 -8.77 -4.39 0.31
C ARG A 26 -7.89 -5.64 0.28
N ALA A 27 -6.57 -5.47 0.27
CA ALA A 27 -5.63 -6.59 0.30
C ALA A 27 -5.85 -7.48 1.52
N ARG A 28 -6.03 -6.88 2.71
CA ARG A 28 -6.33 -7.63 3.93
C ARG A 28 -7.62 -8.44 3.81
N SER A 29 -8.69 -7.84 3.29
CA SER A 29 -9.97 -8.53 3.14
C SER A 29 -9.87 -9.69 2.15
N PHE A 30 -9.16 -9.48 1.03
CA PHE A 30 -8.92 -10.52 0.03
C PHE A 30 -8.21 -11.73 0.64
N ILE A 31 -7.04 -11.51 1.27
CA ILE A 31 -6.25 -12.57 1.92
C ILE A 31 -7.08 -13.32 2.97
N LYS A 32 -7.90 -12.61 3.75
CA LYS A 32 -8.65 -13.21 4.86
C LYS A 32 -9.87 -14.02 4.40
N ASN A 33 -10.59 -13.52 3.39
CA ASN A 33 -11.96 -13.98 3.12
C ASN A 33 -12.17 -14.53 1.70
N GLN A 34 -11.26 -14.29 0.75
CA GLN A 34 -11.47 -14.60 -0.67
C GLN A 34 -10.35 -15.44 -1.29
N ALA A 35 -9.11 -15.25 -0.84
CA ALA A 35 -7.94 -15.90 -1.42
C ALA A 35 -8.01 -17.44 -1.30
N THR A 36 -7.65 -18.11 -2.39
CA THR A 36 -7.43 -19.56 -2.44
C THR A 36 -6.07 -19.93 -1.86
N LEU A 37 -5.80 -21.22 -1.71
CA LEU A 37 -4.49 -21.68 -1.23
C LEU A 37 -3.35 -21.24 -2.17
N GLU A 38 -3.56 -21.36 -3.48
CA GLU A 38 -2.62 -20.93 -4.52
C GLU A 38 -2.33 -19.43 -4.42
N ASP A 39 -3.37 -18.60 -4.26
CA ASP A 39 -3.21 -17.15 -4.06
C ASP A 39 -2.38 -16.84 -2.81
N ILE A 40 -2.59 -17.56 -1.70
CA ILE A 40 -1.84 -17.36 -0.46
C ILE A 40 -0.36 -17.72 -0.65
N GLU A 41 -0.05 -18.78 -1.39
CA GLU A 41 1.32 -19.18 -1.70
C GLU A 41 2.02 -18.13 -2.58
N GLU A 42 1.34 -17.65 -3.63
CA GLU A 42 1.85 -16.57 -4.47
C GLU A 42 2.11 -15.29 -3.66
N ILE A 43 1.14 -14.87 -2.84
CA ILE A 43 1.27 -13.67 -2.00
C ILE A 43 2.45 -13.78 -1.03
N LYS A 44 2.70 -14.97 -0.46
CA LYS A 44 3.88 -15.17 0.41
C LYS A 44 5.18 -14.95 -0.37
N ALA A 45 5.29 -15.48 -1.59
CA ALA A 45 6.47 -15.27 -2.42
C ALA A 45 6.69 -13.78 -2.73
N LEU A 46 5.62 -13.07 -3.09
CA LEU A 46 5.66 -11.62 -3.33
C LEU A 46 6.08 -10.81 -2.10
N VAL A 47 5.61 -11.21 -0.91
CA VAL A 47 5.99 -10.57 0.37
C VAL A 47 7.48 -10.74 0.63
N VAL A 48 8.03 -11.95 0.44
CA VAL A 48 9.47 -12.22 0.63
C VAL A 48 10.32 -11.35 -0.29
N GLU A 49 9.96 -11.27 -1.58
CA GLU A 49 10.67 -10.43 -2.54
C GLU A 49 10.61 -8.94 -2.16
N ARG A 50 9.45 -8.45 -1.72
CA ARG A 50 9.30 -7.04 -1.32
C ARG A 50 10.08 -6.72 -0.05
N GLU A 51 10.09 -7.62 0.92
CA GLU A 51 10.88 -7.47 2.14
C GLU A 51 12.38 -7.42 1.87
N ALA A 52 12.88 -8.27 0.96
CA ALA A 52 14.28 -8.24 0.55
C ALA A 52 14.66 -6.88 -0.04
N LYS A 53 13.87 -6.37 -1.00
CA LYS A 53 14.07 -5.05 -1.60
C LYS A 53 14.03 -3.91 -0.57
N LEU A 54 13.07 -3.96 0.37
CA LEU A 54 12.98 -2.95 1.43
C LEU A 54 14.21 -2.98 2.36
N LYS A 55 14.75 -4.16 2.67
CA LYS A 55 15.94 -4.30 3.51
C LYS A 55 17.18 -3.75 2.81
N GLU A 56 17.32 -4.02 1.52
CA GLU A 56 18.36 -3.43 0.66
C GLU A 56 18.24 -1.89 0.62
N GLU A 57 17.03 -1.36 0.39
CA GLU A 57 16.75 0.09 0.38
C GLU A 57 17.08 0.79 1.72
N THR A 58 17.06 0.06 2.84
CA THR A 58 17.37 0.62 4.18
C THR A 58 18.84 0.52 4.60
N HIS A 59 19.69 -0.13 3.80
CA HIS A 59 21.13 -0.27 4.07
C HIS A 59 22.01 0.71 3.27
N ASP A 60 21.42 1.59 2.47
CA ASP A 60 22.04 2.80 1.87
C ASP A 60 21.73 4.06 2.70
#